data_AF-A0A6G0YJJ5-F1
#
_entry.id   AF-A0A6G0YJJ5-F1
#
_cell.length_a   1.000
_cell.length_b   1.000
_cell.length_c   1.000
_cell.angle_alpha   90.00
_cell.angle_beta   90.00
_cell.angle_gamma   90.00
#
_symmetry.space_group_name_H-M   'P 1'
#
loop_
_entity.id
_entity.type
_entity.pdbx_description
1 polymer ?
#
loop_
_entity_poly.entity_id
_entity_poly.type
_entity_poly.pdbx_seq_one_letter_code
_entity_poly.pdbx_strand_id
1 'polypeptide(L)'
;MTSSGWNRKLLFDFIELYESHPCLWHMDKEAMFYNKAVKKLAYMELVDLIKNDFPTADIKFVKAKIKNIRNSFRREYNKVENSRRIPDGIPMYSTKLW
;
A
#
# COMPACT_ATOMS: atom_id res chain seq x y z
N MET A 1 5.05 -12.53 24.13
CA MET A 1 3.76 -12.11 23.56
C MET A 1 4.02 -11.02 22.54
N THR A 2 4.05 -11.37 21.26
CA THR A 2 3.74 -10.48 20.12
C THR A 2 3.32 -11.41 18.99
N SER A 3 2.13 -11.22 18.43
CA SER A 3 1.69 -11.99 17.27
C SER A 3 2.60 -11.64 16.10
N SER A 4 3.40 -12.60 15.64
CA SER A 4 4.29 -12.48 14.49
C SER A 4 3.46 -12.28 13.21
N GLY A 5 3.15 -11.03 12.86
CA GLY A 5 2.37 -10.74 11.66
C GLY A 5 1.81 -9.32 11.58
N TRP A 6 1.24 -9.00 10.41
CA TRP A 6 0.61 -7.70 10.18
C TRP A 6 -0.63 -7.54 11.07
N ASN A 7 -0.58 -6.62 12.03
CA ASN A 7 -1.76 -6.17 12.77
C ASN A 7 -2.31 -4.87 12.17
N ARG A 8 -3.54 -4.48 12.55
CA ARG A 8 -4.19 -3.27 12.00
C ARG A 8 -3.36 -2.02 12.24
N LYS A 9 -2.84 -1.82 13.46
CA LYS A 9 -2.05 -0.64 13.81
C LYS A 9 -0.79 -0.53 12.94
N LEU A 10 -0.01 -1.62 12.85
CA LEU A 10 1.18 -1.66 12.00
C LEU A 10 0.86 -1.40 10.52
N LEU A 11 -0.27 -1.91 10.03
CA LEU A 11 -0.70 -1.66 8.67
C LEU A 11 -1.08 -0.18 8.44
N PHE A 12 -1.75 0.45 9.41
CA PHE A 12 -2.06 1.88 9.36
C PHE A 12 -0.79 2.72 9.39
N ASP A 13 0.10 2.50 10.36
CA ASP A 13 1.38 3.19 10.47
C ASP A 13 2.21 3.04 9.17
N PHE A 14 2.18 1.85 8.55
CA PHE A 14 2.84 1.59 7.28
C PHE A 14 2.23 2.35 6.11
N ILE A 15 0.90 2.48 6.06
CA ILE A 15 0.21 3.21 5.00
C ILE A 15 0.46 4.71 5.16
N GLU A 16 0.38 5.25 6.38
CA GLU A 16 0.68 6.67 6.67
C GLU A 16 2.11 7.02 6.27
N LEU A 17 3.10 6.20 6.65
CA LEU A 17 4.49 6.40 6.26
C LEU A 17 4.69 6.26 4.74
N TYR A 18 3.96 5.36 4.08
CA TYR A 18 4.01 5.26 2.63
C TYR A 18 3.43 6.49 1.93
N GLU A 19 2.31 7.04 2.44
CA GLU A 19 1.69 8.26 1.91
C GLU A 19 2.56 9.51 2.13
N SER A 20 3.29 9.59 3.24
CA SER A 20 4.21 10.70 3.52
C SER A 20 5.44 10.74 2.59
N HIS A 21 5.65 9.71 1.76
CA HIS A 21 6.71 9.66 0.75
C HIS A 21 6.16 9.78 -0.69
N PRO A 22 5.87 11.00 -1.18
CA PRO A 22 5.42 11.24 -2.57
C PRO A 22 6.29 10.58 -3.63
N CYS A 23 7.60 10.46 -3.39
CA CYS A 23 8.54 9.82 -4.31
C CYS A 23 8.21 8.34 -4.61
N LEU A 24 7.41 7.67 -3.77
CA LEU A 24 7.01 6.28 -3.93
C LEU A 24 5.70 6.08 -4.71
N TRP A 25 4.80 7.08 -4.70
CA TRP A 25 3.44 6.93 -5.22
C TRP A 25 3.03 8.01 -6.24
N HIS A 26 3.57 9.21 -6.14
CA HIS A 26 3.31 10.32 -7.06
C HIS A 26 4.19 10.16 -8.30
N MET A 27 3.58 10.02 -9.49
CA MET A 27 4.27 9.80 -10.76
C MET A 27 4.50 11.09 -11.55
N ASP A 28 4.26 12.26 -10.95
CA ASP A 28 4.49 13.51 -11.64
C ASP A 28 5.98 13.76 -11.88
N LYS A 29 6.27 14.54 -12.93
CA LYS A 29 7.58 14.78 -13.54
C LYS A 29 8.59 15.53 -12.64
N GLU A 30 8.37 15.54 -11.34
CA GLU A 30 9.28 16.16 -10.37
C GLU A 30 10.57 15.34 -10.26
N ALA A 31 11.70 16.04 -10.12
CA ALA A 31 13.04 15.44 -10.04
C ALA A 31 13.17 14.38 -8.94
N MET A 32 12.34 14.42 -7.90
CA MET A 32 12.33 13.45 -6.80
C MET A 32 11.89 12.04 -7.24
N PHE A 33 11.02 11.90 -8.25
CA PHE A 33 10.65 10.59 -8.78
C PHE A 33 11.82 9.90 -9.50
N TYR A 34 12.70 10.67 -10.14
CA TYR A 34 13.86 10.14 -10.84
C TYR A 34 15.05 9.87 -9.91
N ASN A 35 15.04 10.44 -8.70
CA ASN A 35 16.12 10.25 -7.74
C ASN A 35 16.04 8.87 -7.06
N LYS A 36 16.83 7.92 -7.57
CA LYS A 36 16.96 6.56 -7.01
C LYS A 36 17.40 6.55 -5.55
N ALA A 37 18.19 7.53 -5.10
CA ALA A 37 18.66 7.60 -3.71
C ALA A 37 17.51 7.97 -2.76
N VAL A 38 16.70 8.97 -3.13
CA VAL A 38 15.53 9.39 -2.35
C VAL A 38 14.52 8.24 -2.20
N LYS A 39 14.24 7.51 -3.31
CA LYS A 39 13.40 6.30 -3.25
C LYS A 39 13.97 5.23 -2.34
N LYS A 40 15.29 5.00 -2.39
CA LYS A 40 15.94 4.00 -1.53
C LYS A 40 15.81 4.37 -0.06
N LEU A 41 16.00 5.64 0.31
CA LEU A 41 15.82 6.13 1.68
C LEU A 41 14.39 5.92 2.17
N ALA A 42 13.39 6.35 1.38
CA ALA A 42 11.98 6.14 1.72
C ALA A 42 11.62 4.66 1.91
N TYR A 43 12.18 3.75 1.09
CA TYR A 43 11.99 2.31 1.32
C TYR A 43 12.70 1.81 2.59
N MET A 44 13.84 2.38 2.95
CA MET A 44 14.55 1.99 4.18
C MET A 44 13.78 2.41 5.43
N GLU A 45 13.18 3.61 5.44
CA GLU A 45 12.32 4.06 6.54
C GLU A 45 11.13 3.11 6.73
N LEU A 46 10.49 2.68 5.64
CA LEU A 46 9.43 1.67 5.69
C LEU A 46 9.92 0.30 6.20
N VAL A 47 11.17 -0.10 5.90
CA VAL A 47 11.76 -1.32 6.44
C VAL A 47 11.99 -1.18 7.94
N ASP A 48 12.53 -0.05 8.39
CA ASP A 48 12.85 0.18 9.79
C ASP A 48 11.58 0.21 10.65
N LEU A 49 10.47 0.77 10.14
CA LEU A 49 9.17 0.73 10.80
C LEU A 49 8.71 -0.71 11.10
N ILE A 50 8.89 -1.63 10.16
CA ILE A 50 8.36 -3.01 10.27
C ILE A 50 9.38 -4.00 10.83
N LYS A 51 10.61 -3.56 11.11
CA LYS A 51 11.74 -4.44 11.45
C LYS A 51 11.55 -5.17 12.77
N ASN A 52 10.85 -4.55 13.72
CA ASN A 52 10.52 -5.16 15.01
C ASN A 52 9.59 -6.37 14.85
N ASP A 53 8.62 -6.29 13.94
CA ASP A 53 7.66 -7.37 13.65
C ASP A 53 8.19 -8.35 12.59
N PHE A 54 9.02 -7.86 11.66
CA PHE A 54 9.60 -8.61 10.56
C PHE A 54 11.13 -8.40 10.52
N PRO A 55 11.90 -9.13 11.36
CA PRO A 55 13.35 -8.93 11.47
C PRO A 55 14.15 -9.16 10.17
N THR A 56 13.60 -9.97 9.26
CA THR A 56 14.18 -10.29 7.95
C THR A 56 13.64 -9.42 6.82
N ALA A 57 12.82 -8.41 7.13
CA ALA A 57 12.27 -7.53 6.12
C ALA A 57 13.37 -6.76 5.39
N ASP A 58 13.30 -6.80 4.06
CA ASP A 58 14.14 -6.02 3.17
C ASP A 58 13.29 -5.10 2.28
N ILE A 59 13.96 -4.32 1.44
CA ILE A 59 13.28 -3.43 0.50
C ILE A 59 12.39 -4.23 -0.48
N LYS A 60 12.75 -5.48 -0.81
CA LYS A 60 11.92 -6.32 -1.69
C LYS A 60 10.61 -6.71 -1.00
N PHE A 61 10.66 -7.02 0.30
CA PHE A 61 9.50 -7.31 1.13
C PHE A 61 8.54 -6.11 1.18
N VAL A 62 9.06 -4.91 1.45
CA VAL A 62 8.27 -3.66 1.45
C VAL A 62 7.64 -3.40 0.08
N LYS A 63 8.40 -3.54 -1.02
CA LYS A 63 7.87 -3.39 -2.38
C LYS A 63 6.75 -4.39 -2.69
N ALA A 64 6.91 -5.65 -2.25
CA ALA A 64 5.88 -6.67 -2.41
C ALA A 64 4.61 -6.31 -1.61
N LYS A 65 4.76 -5.80 -0.38
CA LYS A 65 3.64 -5.33 0.44
C LYS A 65 2.90 -4.17 -0.21
N ILE A 66 3.60 -3.14 -0.67
CA ILE A 66 3.01 -2.00 -1.39
C ILE A 66 2.26 -2.48 -2.64
N LYS A 67 2.87 -3.36 -3.44
CA LYS A 67 2.23 -3.95 -4.61
C LYS A 67 0.94 -4.70 -4.25
N ASN A 68 0.94 -5.47 -3.16
CA ASN A 68 -0.23 -6.19 -2.69
C ASN A 68 -1.35 -5.25 -2.24
N ILE A 69 -1.02 -4.18 -1.50
CA ILE A 69 -1.99 -3.15 -1.08
C ILE A 69 -2.63 -2.50 -2.32
N ARG A 70 -1.83 -2.01 -3.27
CA ARG A 70 -2.30 -1.36 -4.50
C ARG A 70 -3.16 -2.30 -5.34
N ASN A 71 -2.77 -3.57 -5.47
CA ASN A 71 -3.55 -4.57 -6.19
C ASN A 71 -4.88 -4.88 -5.50
N SER A 72 -4.89 -4.99 -4.17
CA SER A 72 -6.11 -5.25 -3.42
C SER A 72 -7.10 -4.10 -3.58
N PHE A 73 -6.62 -2.87 -3.40
CA PHE A 73 -7.42 -1.67 -3.65
C PHE A 73 -7.96 -1.63 -5.07
N ARG A 74 -7.10 -1.82 -6.09
CA ARG A 74 -7.52 -1.79 -7.50
C ARG A 74 -8.57 -2.86 -7.82
N ARG A 75 -8.41 -4.08 -7.30
CA ARG A 75 -9.41 -5.15 -7.50
C ARG A 75 -10.76 -4.75 -6.92
N GLU A 76 -10.75 -4.20 -5.71
CA GLU A 76 -11.99 -3.79 -5.05
C GLU A 76 -12.63 -2.61 -5.77
N TYR A 77 -11.86 -1.59 -6.11
CA TYR A 77 -12.28 -0.46 -6.93
C TYR A 77 -12.93 -0.92 -8.24
N ASN A 78 -12.29 -1.85 -8.96
CA ASN A 78 -12.84 -2.37 -10.21
C ASN A 78 -14.17 -3.13 -10.02
N LYS A 79 -14.39 -3.82 -8.89
CA LYS A 79 -15.69 -4.45 -8.63
C LYS A 79 -16.79 -3.41 -8.46
N VAL A 80 -16.51 -2.34 -7.71
CA VAL A 80 -17.43 -1.21 -7.53
C VAL A 80 -17.74 -0.56 -8.87
N GLU A 81 -16.71 -0.20 -9.64
CA GLU A 81 -16.87 0.44 -10.94
C GLU A 81 -17.60 -0.45 -11.95
N ASN A 82 -17.32 -1.76 -11.96
CA ASN A 82 -18.06 -2.70 -12.79
C ASN A 82 -19.52 -2.80 -12.36
N SER A 83 -19.81 -2.82 -11.05
CA SER A 83 -21.19 -2.84 -10.56
C SER A 83 -22.00 -1.61 -10.97
N ARG A 84 -21.34 -0.45 -11.12
CA ARG A 84 -21.96 0.80 -11.60
C ARG A 84 -22.33 0.76 -13.09
N ARG A 85 -21.73 -0.15 -13.87
CA ARG A 85 -21.95 -0.28 -15.32
C ARG A 85 -23.01 -1.32 -15.68
N ILE A 86 -23.55 -2.05 -14.70
CA ILE A 86 -24.58 -3.06 -14.90
C ILE A 86 -25.96 -2.38 -14.95
N PRO A 87 -26.86 -2.75 -15.89
CA PRO A 87 -28.21 -2.20 -15.98
C PRO A 87 -29.03 -2.45 -14.70
N ASP A 88 -30.02 -1.58 -14.46
CA ASP A 88 -30.89 -1.61 -13.28
C ASP A 88 -31.51 -3.00 -13.03
N GLY A 89 -31.24 -3.56 -11.85
CA GLY A 89 -31.80 -4.85 -11.40
C GLY A 89 -30.84 -5.77 -10.65
N ILE A 90 -29.52 -5.53 -10.72
CA ILE A 90 -28.51 -6.28 -9.95
C ILE A 90 -28.03 -5.43 -8.76
N PRO A 91 -28.00 -5.95 -7.52
CA PRO A 91 -27.57 -5.17 -6.36
C PRO A 91 -26.13 -4.66 -6.54
N MET A 92 -25.94 -3.35 -6.40
CA MET A 92 -24.63 -2.71 -6.45
C MET A 92 -23.69 -3.34 -5.42
N TYR A 93 -22.44 -3.57 -5.84
CA TYR A 93 -21.43 -4.11 -4.95
C TYR A 93 -21.06 -3.04 -3.92
N SER A 94 -21.57 -3.20 -2.69
CA SER A 94 -21.17 -2.38 -1.56
C SER A 94 -19.87 -2.93 -0.97
N THR A 95 -18.84 -2.10 -0.92
CA THR A 95 -17.53 -2.46 -0.35
C THR A 95 -17.69 -2.74 1.14
N LYS A 96 -17.26 -3.92 1.58
CA LYS A 96 -17.16 -4.29 3.01
C LYS A 96 -15.77 -4.03 3.59
N LEU A 97 -15.03 -3.09 3.00
CA LEU A 97 -13.93 -2.42 3.68
C LEU A 97 -14.65 -1.28 4.40
N TRP A 98 -14.91 -1.34 5.70
CA TRP A 98 -14.02 -1.41 6.87
C TRP A 98 -14.73 -2.12 8.03
#